data_AF-A0A920PM55-F1
#
_entry.id   AF-A0A920PM55-F1
#
_cell.length_a   1.000
_cell.length_b   1.000
_cell.length_c   1.000
_cell.angle_alpha   90.00
_cell.angle_beta   90.00
_cell.angle_gamma   90.00
#
_symmetry.space_group_name_H-M   'P 1'
#
loop_
_entity.id
_entity.type
_entity.pdbx_description
1 polymer ?
#
loop_
_entity_poly.entity_id
_entity_poly.type
_entity_poly.pdbx_seq_one_letter_code
_entity_poly.pdbx_strand_id
1 'polypeptide(L)'
;MFAFATKYEPLAGAGRHATGTPAVIADEIFFCAAEIWQEVDQNLLWAKHQALGDLTIELLERECGPLGLRSTHPATTGSAVVTSVLAIPVPDRFPRPYWRPE
;
A
#
# COMPACT_ATOMS: atom_id res chain seq x y z
N MET A 1 -4.03 46.03 0.91
CA MET A 1 -4.39 45.66 2.29
C MET A 1 -4.94 44.26 2.26
N PHE A 2 -4.17 43.26 2.74
CA PHE A 2 -4.64 41.88 2.85
C PHE A 2 -5.50 41.78 4.13
N ALA A 3 -6.81 41.81 3.97
CA ALA A 3 -7.74 41.62 5.08
C ALA A 3 -8.47 40.29 4.88
N PHE A 4 -8.37 39.40 5.86
CA PHE A 4 -9.24 38.23 5.91
C PHE A 4 -10.68 38.71 6.15
N ALA A 5 -11.61 38.29 5.30
CA ALA A 5 -13.03 38.57 5.51
C ALA A 5 -13.48 37.96 6.84
N THR A 6 -14.32 38.68 7.59
CA THR A 6 -14.85 38.20 8.88
C THR A 6 -15.79 37.00 8.71
N LYS A 7 -16.32 36.80 7.50
CA LYS A 7 -17.13 35.66 7.13
C LYS A 7 -16.30 34.69 6.30
N TYR A 8 -16.30 33.43 6.70
CA TYR A 8 -15.70 32.35 5.94
C TYR A 8 -16.51 32.08 4.68
N GLU A 9 -15.85 32.15 3.54
CA GLU A 9 -16.38 31.69 2.25
C GLU A 9 -15.56 30.47 1.82
N PRO A 10 -16.15 29.27 1.74
CA PRO A 10 -15.42 28.07 1.35
C PRO A 10 -15.01 28.14 -0.13
N LEU A 11 -13.84 27.60 -0.44
CA LEU A 11 -13.41 27.37 -1.81
C LEU A 11 -14.35 26.37 -2.52
N ALA A 12 -14.46 26.46 -3.84
CA ALA A 12 -15.13 25.43 -4.63
C ALA A 12 -14.26 24.16 -4.73
N GLY A 13 -14.90 23.01 -4.91
CA GLY A 13 -14.17 21.75 -5.16
C GLY A 13 -13.37 21.25 -3.95
N ALA A 14 -12.30 20.50 -4.20
CA ALA A 14 -11.52 19.82 -3.16
C ALA A 14 -10.79 20.78 -2.20
N GLY A 15 -10.50 22.00 -2.64
CA GLY A 15 -9.80 23.00 -1.83
C GLY A 15 -10.52 23.38 -0.53
N ARG A 16 -11.84 23.18 -0.44
CA ARG A 16 -12.60 23.41 0.80
C ARG A 16 -12.21 22.50 1.96
N HIS A 17 -11.54 21.38 1.66
CA HIS A 17 -11.09 20.41 2.66
C HIS A 17 -9.71 20.76 3.23
N ALA A 18 -8.98 21.68 2.61
CA ALA A 18 -7.71 22.14 3.13
C ALA A 18 -7.93 23.01 4.38
N THR A 19 -7.11 22.80 5.41
CA THR A 19 -7.15 23.59 6.63
C THR A 19 -5.75 23.88 7.14
N GLY A 20 -5.56 25.08 7.69
CA GLY A 20 -4.26 25.52 8.20
C GLY A 20 -3.18 25.69 7.13
N THR A 21 -1.94 25.75 7.59
CA THR A 21 -0.76 25.82 6.71
C THR A 21 -0.47 24.42 6.13
N PRO A 22 -0.29 24.28 4.81
CA PRO A 22 0.08 23.01 4.20
C PRO A 22 1.40 22.43 4.73
N ALA A 23 1.56 21.12 4.60
CA ALA A 23 2.77 20.42 4.99
C ALA A 23 3.83 20.52 3.87
N VAL A 24 4.43 21.72 3.72
CA VAL A 24 5.28 22.09 2.58
C VAL A 24 6.30 21.01 2.20
N ILE A 25 7.04 20.43 3.14
CA ILE A 25 8.05 19.40 2.84
C ILE A 25 7.40 18.12 2.29
N ALA A 26 6.27 17.70 2.84
CA ALA A 26 5.56 16.52 2.36
C ALA A 26 4.98 16.75 0.95
N ASP A 27 4.49 17.96 0.68
CA ASP A 27 3.98 18.36 -0.63
C ASP A 27 5.10 18.33 -1.69
N GLU A 28 6.31 18.81 -1.38
CA GLU A 28 7.46 18.75 -2.30
C GLU A 28 7.89 17.31 -2.61
N ILE A 29 7.92 16.42 -1.61
CA ILE A 29 8.22 14.99 -1.82
C ILE A 29 7.17 14.35 -2.72
N PHE A 30 5.90 14.66 -2.48
CA PHE A 30 4.81 14.15 -3.29
C PHE A 30 4.86 14.71 -4.73
N PHE A 31 5.27 15.96 -4.89
CA PHE A 31 5.47 16.57 -6.21
C PHE A 31 6.52 15.82 -7.02
N CYS A 32 7.69 15.51 -6.45
CA CYS A 32 8.69 14.68 -7.10
C CYS A 32 8.18 13.28 -7.47
N ALA A 33 7.40 12.64 -6.58
CA ALA A 33 6.78 11.36 -6.89
C ALA A 33 5.77 11.48 -8.05
N ALA A 34 5.00 12.56 -8.10
CA ALA A 34 4.04 12.82 -9.16
C ALA A 34 4.73 13.05 -10.52
N GLU A 35 5.89 13.73 -10.55
CA GLU A 35 6.69 13.90 -11.76
C GLU A 35 7.14 12.55 -12.33
N ILE A 36 7.63 11.63 -11.49
CA ILE A 36 8.00 10.27 -11.92
C ILE A 36 6.78 9.57 -12.55
N TRP A 37 5.60 9.68 -11.93
CA TRP A 37 4.39 9.05 -12.44
C TRP A 37 3.87 9.63 -13.76
N GLN A 38 4.24 10.86 -14.13
CA GLN A 38 3.88 11.43 -15.43
C GLN A 38 4.63 10.76 -16.58
N GLU A 39 5.83 10.22 -16.33
CA GLU A 39 6.65 9.55 -17.33
C GLU A 39 6.37 8.04 -17.44
N VAL A 40 5.61 7.48 -16.49
CA VAL A 40 5.37 6.04 -16.40
C VAL A 40 4.10 5.64 -17.15
N ASP A 41 4.24 4.68 -18.07
CA ASP A 41 3.09 3.95 -18.61
C ASP A 41 2.50 3.03 -17.53
N GLN A 42 1.30 3.37 -17.07
CA GLN A 42 0.61 2.67 -15.99
C GLN A 42 0.27 1.21 -16.38
N ASN A 43 -0.03 0.94 -17.65
CA ASN A 43 -0.34 -0.42 -18.10
C ASN A 43 0.91 -1.29 -18.10
N LEU A 44 2.05 -0.73 -18.53
CA LEU A 44 3.33 -1.43 -18.51
C LEU A 44 3.80 -1.69 -17.06
N LEU A 45 3.67 -0.69 -16.19
CA LEU A 45 4.00 -0.84 -14.78
C LEU A 45 3.13 -1.93 -14.13
N TRP A 46 1.82 -1.92 -14.43
CA TRP A 46 0.89 -2.91 -13.90
C TRP A 46 1.23 -4.33 -14.38
N ALA A 47 1.53 -4.49 -15.68
CA ALA A 47 1.96 -5.78 -16.23
C ALA A 47 3.25 -6.29 -15.57
N LYS A 48 4.21 -5.40 -15.31
CA LYS A 48 5.45 -5.75 -14.60
C LYS A 48 5.18 -6.13 -13.14
N HIS A 49 4.32 -5.37 -12.45
CA HIS A 49 3.91 -5.67 -11.08
C HIS A 49 3.24 -7.05 -10.99
N GLN A 50 2.33 -7.35 -11.91
CA GLN A 50 1.71 -8.67 -12.08
C GLN A 50 2.76 -9.78 -12.21
N ALA A 51 3.63 -9.68 -13.22
CA ALA A 51 4.63 -10.70 -13.50
C ALA A 51 5.59 -10.94 -12.33
N LEU A 52 6.01 -9.88 -11.63
CA LEU A 52 6.85 -10.01 -10.43
C LEU A 52 6.11 -10.63 -9.25
N GLY A 53 4.83 -10.32 -9.10
CA GLY A 53 3.95 -10.93 -8.11
C GLY A 53 3.80 -12.43 -8.31
N ASP A 54 3.46 -12.83 -9.53
CA ASP A 54 3.27 -14.23 -9.91
C ASP A 54 4.57 -15.03 -9.72
N LEU A 55 5.70 -14.47 -10.16
CA LEU A 55 7.03 -15.07 -9.95
C LEU A 55 7.34 -15.24 -8.46
N THR A 56 7.01 -14.25 -7.64
CA THR A 56 7.26 -14.31 -6.20
C THR A 56 6.46 -15.43 -5.55
N ILE A 57 5.19 -15.59 -5.93
CA ILE A 57 4.34 -16.68 -5.44
C ILE A 57 4.92 -18.04 -5.85
N GLU A 58 5.28 -18.19 -7.13
CA GLU A 58 5.87 -19.43 -7.65
C GLU A 58 7.14 -19.83 -6.87
N LEU A 59 8.05 -18.87 -6.66
CA LEU A 59 9.29 -19.11 -5.93
C LEU A 59 9.05 -19.47 -4.47
N LEU A 60 8.10 -18.79 -3.80
CA LEU A 60 7.76 -19.09 -2.41
C LEU A 60 7.15 -20.48 -2.27
N GLU A 61 6.26 -20.88 -3.16
CA GLU A 61 5.67 -22.22 -3.13
C GLU A 61 6.71 -23.30 -3.41
N ARG A 62 7.61 -23.05 -4.37
CA ARG A 62 8.68 -24.00 -4.73
C ARG A 62 9.71 -24.17 -3.62
N GLU A 63 10.26 -23.08 -3.12
CA GLU A 63 11.40 -23.11 -2.19
C GLU A 63 10.95 -23.24 -0.73
N CYS A 64 9.82 -22.63 -0.36
CA CYS A 64 9.35 -22.58 1.03
C CYS A 64 8.13 -23.48 1.29
N GLY A 65 7.53 -24.09 0.27
CA GLY A 65 6.48 -25.10 0.44
C GLY A 65 6.87 -26.24 1.39
N PRO A 66 8.09 -26.79 1.34
CA PRO A 66 8.56 -27.80 2.30
C PRO A 66 8.62 -27.31 3.76
N LEU A 67 8.72 -25.99 3.97
CA LEU A 67 8.71 -25.34 5.28
C LEU A 67 7.28 -25.08 5.80
N GLY A 68 6.26 -25.52 5.06
CA GLY A 68 4.85 -25.32 5.41
C GLY A 68 4.29 -23.96 5.04
N LEU A 69 5.07 -23.11 4.35
CA LEU A 69 4.59 -21.83 3.84
C LEU A 69 3.65 -22.07 2.66
N ARG A 70 2.49 -21.41 2.68
CA ARG A 70 1.52 -21.42 1.59
C ARG A 70 1.06 -20.01 1.30
N SER A 71 0.90 -19.71 0.02
CA SER A 71 0.26 -18.46 -0.40
C SER A 71 -1.19 -18.45 0.06
N THR A 72 -1.62 -17.35 0.69
CA THR A 72 -3.03 -17.10 1.05
C THR A 72 -3.76 -16.37 -0.06
N HIS A 73 -3.08 -16.06 -1.17
CA HIS A 73 -3.71 -15.38 -2.29
C HIS A 73 -4.68 -16.28 -3.05
N PRO A 74 -5.85 -15.74 -3.46
CA PRO A 74 -6.73 -16.45 -4.37
C PRO A 74 -6.02 -16.65 -5.72
N ALA A 75 -5.94 -17.89 -6.19
CA ALA A 75 -5.23 -18.27 -7.41
C ALA A 75 -5.85 -17.74 -8.73
N THR A 76 -7.02 -17.09 -8.68
CA THR A 76 -7.87 -16.84 -9.86
C THR A 76 -8.06 -15.37 -10.24
N THR A 77 -7.31 -14.43 -9.67
CA THR A 77 -7.48 -13.01 -9.99
C THR A 77 -6.14 -12.38 -10.34
N GLY A 78 -5.95 -12.06 -11.62
CA GLY A 78 -4.76 -11.38 -12.13
C GLY A 78 -4.51 -10.04 -11.42
N SER A 79 -3.57 -10.05 -10.48
CA SER A 79 -3.13 -8.96 -9.58
C SER A 79 -4.12 -8.42 -8.56
N ALA A 80 -3.77 -8.68 -7.29
CA ALA A 80 -3.74 -7.67 -6.25
C ALA A 80 -2.66 -8.03 -5.20
N VAL A 81 -1.39 -7.76 -5.52
CA VAL A 81 -0.25 -7.92 -4.60
C VAL A 81 -0.16 -6.69 -3.69
N VAL A 82 -1.13 -6.51 -2.81
CA VAL A 82 -1.09 -5.43 -1.80
C VAL A 82 -1.27 -5.98 -0.39
N THR A 83 -1.66 -7.24 -0.20
CA THR A 83 -1.91 -7.80 1.14
C THR A 83 -1.57 -9.28 1.21
N SER A 84 -0.31 -9.63 0.94
CA SER A 84 0.21 -10.97 1.20
C SER A 84 0.52 -11.13 2.69
N VAL A 85 -0.44 -11.59 3.48
CA VAL A 85 -0.12 -12.14 4.80
C VAL A 85 0.40 -13.56 4.59
N LEU A 86 1.72 -13.71 4.62
CA LEU A 86 2.38 -15.01 4.66
C LEU A 86 2.04 -15.68 5.99
N ALA A 87 1.16 -16.68 5.96
CA ALA A 87 0.87 -17.50 7.12
C ALA A 87 1.92 -18.62 7.20
N ILE A 88 2.80 -18.54 8.20
CA ILE A 88 3.58 -19.70 8.65
C ILE A 88 2.66 -20.48 9.60
N PRO A 89 2.33 -21.76 9.35
CA PRO A 89 1.68 -22.57 10.35
C PRO A 89 2.62 -22.71 11.55
N VAL A 90 2.27 -22.09 12.68
CA VAL A 90 3.02 -22.20 13.92
C VAL A 90 2.82 -23.63 14.46
N PRO A 91 3.87 -24.45 14.63
CA PRO A 91 3.73 -25.77 15.22
C PRO A 91 3.24 -25.64 16.68
N ASP A 92 2.41 -26.59 17.15
CA ASP A 92 1.87 -26.68 18.52
C ASP A 92 2.92 -26.63 19.66
N ARG A 93 4.20 -26.63 19.32
CA ARG A 93 5.34 -26.58 20.23
C ARG A 93 5.71 -25.18 20.70
N PHE A 94 5.13 -24.12 20.12
CA PHE A 94 5.35 -22.76 20.63
C PHE A 94 4.36 -22.46 21.77
N PRO A 95 4.84 -22.01 22.95
CA PRO A 95 3.94 -21.59 24.02
C PRO A 95 3.07 -20.43 23.51
N ARG A 96 1.76 -20.52 23.76
CA ARG A 96 0.81 -19.45 23.38
C ARG A 96 1.29 -18.11 23.95
N PRO A 97 1.21 -17.00 23.20
CA PRO A 97 1.57 -15.69 23.74
C PRO A 97 0.76 -15.39 25.01
N TYR A 98 1.47 -14.93 26.05
CA TYR A 98 0.95 -14.66 27.40
C TYR A 98 -0.08 -13.52 27.45
N TRP A 99 -0.33 -12.81 26.35
CA TRP A 99 -1.30 -11.72 26.31
C TRP A 99 -2.71 -12.23 26.07
N ARG A 100 -3.45 -12.48 27.16
CA ARG A 100 -4.89 -12.23 27.20
C ARG A 100 -5.12 -10.88 27.87
N PRO A 101 -5.99 -10.00 27.35
CA PRO A 101 -6.59 -8.99 28.19
C PRO A 101 -7.52 -9.68 29.20
N GLU A 102 -7.50 -9.18 30.44
CA GLU A 102 -8.44 -9.51 31.52
C GLU A 102 -9.90 -9.38 31.06
#